data_AF-A0A2L2X6P9-F1
#
_entry.id   AF-A0A2L2X6P9-F1
#
_cell.length_a   1.000
_cell.length_b   1.000
_cell.length_c   1.000
_cell.angle_alpha   90.00
_cell.angle_beta   90.00
_cell.angle_gamma   90.00
#
_symmetry.space_group_name_H-M   'P 1'
#
loop_
_entity.id
_entity.type
_entity.pdbx_description
1 polymer ?
#
loop_
_entity_poly.entity_id
_entity_poly.type
_entity_poly.pdbx_seq_one_letter_code
_entity_poly.pdbx_strand_id
1 'polypeptide(L)'
;MALDVGARVVGVNNRDLKSFKVDISTSERLKSLVPQDKIFVSESGIKTADDISRLRKVGADAVLIGEILMLSEDKGLELKRLRG
;
A
#
# COMPACT_ATOMS: atom_id res chain seq x y z
N MET A 1 9.20 -7.80 -16.15
CA MET A 1 8.53 -7.61 -14.84
C MET A 1 9.46 -6.89 -13.88
N ALA A 2 8.95 -6.30 -12.79
CA ALA A 2 9.80 -5.62 -11.79
C ALA A 2 10.89 -6.55 -11.19
N LEU A 3 10.58 -7.86 -11.09
CA LEU A 3 11.53 -8.85 -10.60
C LEU A 3 12.70 -9.09 -11.56
N ASP A 4 12.45 -9.07 -12.88
CA ASP A 4 13.47 -9.35 -13.90
C ASP A 4 14.56 -8.27 -13.97
N VAL A 5 14.23 -7.05 -13.49
CA VAL A 5 15.18 -5.94 -13.41
C VAL A 5 15.91 -5.87 -12.06
N GLY A 6 15.76 -6.88 -11.21
CA GLY A 6 16.43 -6.94 -9.91
C GLY A 6 15.91 -5.92 -8.90
N ALA A 7 14.65 -5.48 -9.01
CA ALA A 7 14.08 -4.51 -8.08
C ALA A 7 14.15 -5.01 -6.64
N ARG A 8 14.65 -4.16 -5.73
CA ARG A 8 14.70 -4.44 -4.27
C ARG A 8 13.40 -4.06 -3.56
N VAL A 9 12.65 -3.12 -4.14
CA VAL A 9 11.37 -2.62 -3.66
C VAL A 9 10.34 -2.83 -4.75
N VAL A 10 9.20 -3.40 -4.42
CA VAL A 10 8.08 -3.61 -5.33
C VAL A 10 6.86 -2.92 -4.75
N GLY A 11 6.39 -1.87 -5.44
CA GLY A 11 5.15 -1.19 -5.15
C GLY A 11 3.98 -1.83 -5.91
N VAL A 12 2.89 -2.10 -5.21
CA VAL A 12 1.62 -2.52 -5.81
C VAL A 12 0.61 -1.39 -5.64
N ASN A 13 0.21 -0.81 -6.77
CA ASN A 13 -0.82 0.21 -6.80
C ASN A 13 -2.21 -0.44 -6.91
N ASN A 14 -3.02 -0.27 -5.86
CA ASN A 14 -4.39 -0.80 -5.82
C ASN A 14 -5.34 -0.03 -6.75
N ARG A 15 -4.90 1.07 -7.37
CA ARG A 15 -5.66 1.83 -8.37
C ARG A 15 -5.34 1.32 -9.77
N ASP A 16 -6.36 0.83 -10.46
CA ASP A 16 -6.27 0.59 -11.89
C ASP A 16 -6.14 1.91 -12.65
N LEU A 17 -5.09 2.07 -13.45
CA LEU A 17 -4.78 3.35 -14.12
C LEU A 17 -5.68 3.67 -15.33
N LYS A 18 -6.48 2.70 -15.80
CA LYS A 18 -7.41 2.91 -16.93
C LYS A 18 -8.81 3.28 -16.46
N SER A 19 -9.29 2.60 -15.43
CA SER A 19 -10.64 2.73 -14.88
C SER A 19 -10.70 3.57 -13.60
N PHE A 20 -9.54 3.85 -12.99
CA PHE A 20 -9.39 4.55 -11.70
C PHE A 20 -10.07 3.86 -10.51
N LYS A 21 -10.57 2.64 -10.69
CA LYS A 21 -11.11 1.81 -9.61
C LYS A 21 -10.00 1.42 -8.65
N VAL A 22 -10.32 1.45 -7.36
CA VAL A 22 -9.37 1.10 -6.29
C VAL A 22 -9.84 -0.17 -5.61
N ASP A 23 -8.95 -1.15 -5.52
CA ASP A 23 -9.22 -2.43 -4.87
C ASP A 23 -7.98 -2.95 -4.11
N ILE A 24 -8.04 -2.88 -2.78
CA ILE A 24 -6.99 -3.34 -1.85
C ILE A 24 -6.69 -4.84 -2.03
N SER A 25 -7.65 -5.64 -2.51
CA SER A 25 -7.43 -7.06 -2.78
C SER A 25 -6.35 -7.30 -3.84
N THR A 26 -6.02 -6.29 -4.66
CA THR A 26 -4.91 -6.34 -5.61
C THR A 26 -3.57 -6.60 -4.93
N SER A 27 -3.31 -5.94 -3.80
CA SER A 27 -2.11 -6.21 -2.99
C SER A 27 -2.10 -7.64 -2.45
N GLU A 28 -3.25 -8.16 -2.03
CA GLU A 28 -3.39 -9.53 -1.51
C GLU A 28 -3.06 -10.58 -2.57
N ARG A 29 -3.61 -10.40 -3.78
CA ARG A 29 -3.38 -11.30 -4.91
C ARG A 29 -1.92 -11.27 -5.37
N LEU A 30 -1.31 -10.09 -5.41
CA LEU A 30 0.04 -9.91 -5.96
C LEU A 30 1.16 -10.19 -4.95
N LYS A 31 0.90 -10.13 -3.64
CA LYS A 31 1.92 -10.41 -2.63
C LYS A 31 2.52 -11.81 -2.76
N SER A 32 1.73 -12.80 -3.16
CA SER A 32 2.18 -14.18 -3.39
C SER A 32 3.18 -14.32 -4.54
N LEU A 33 3.21 -13.35 -5.47
CA LEU A 33 4.14 -13.32 -6.60
C LEU A 33 5.44 -12.57 -6.26
N VAL A 34 5.48 -11.86 -5.13
CA VAL A 34 6.66 -11.07 -4.71
C VAL A 34 7.47 -11.87 -3.68
N PRO A 35 8.73 -12.22 -4.00
CA PRO A 35 9.62 -12.93 -3.08
C PRO A 35 9.77 -12.23 -1.74
N GLN A 36 10.02 -13.00 -0.68
CA GLN A 36 10.12 -12.47 0.70
C GLN A 36 11.39 -11.62 0.93
N ASP A 37 12.41 -11.71 0.07
CA ASP A 37 13.61 -10.88 0.15
C ASP A 37 13.42 -9.46 -0.42
N LYS A 38 12.23 -9.14 -0.95
CA LYS A 38 11.88 -7.82 -1.49
C LYS A 38 11.01 -7.04 -0.52
N ILE A 39 11.23 -5.74 -0.45
CA ILE A 39 10.34 -4.82 0.27
C ILE A 39 9.06 -4.67 -0.55
N PHE A 40 7.92 -5.02 0.04
CA PHE A 40 6.60 -4.92 -0.57
C PHE A 40 5.85 -3.69 -0.05
N VAL A 41 5.49 -2.78 -0.95
CA VAL A 41 4.77 -1.54 -0.63
C VAL A 41 3.36 -1.60 -1.24
N SER A 42 2.33 -1.39 -0.43
CA SER A 42 0.95 -1.25 -0.91
C SER A 42 0.59 0.23 -1.06
N GLU A 43 -0.02 0.60 -2.18
CA GLU A 43 -0.34 1.99 -2.51
C GLU A 43 -1.80 2.14 -2.93
N SER A 44 -2.36 3.34 -2.71
CA SER A 44 -3.77 3.69 -3.00
C SER A 44 -4.82 2.94 -2.16
N GLY A 45 -5.92 3.63 -1.83
CA GLY A 45 -7.07 3.03 -1.16
C GLY A 45 -6.95 2.90 0.37
N ILE A 46 -5.79 3.21 0.94
CA ILE A 46 -5.56 3.19 2.39
C ILE A 46 -6.11 4.47 3.01
N LYS A 47 -7.13 4.36 3.86
CA LYS A 47 -7.79 5.51 4.50
C LYS A 47 -7.90 5.36 6.02
N THR A 48 -7.74 4.16 6.53
CA THR A 48 -7.98 3.84 7.95
C THR A 48 -6.86 2.97 8.52
N ALA A 49 -6.77 2.94 9.85
CA ALA A 49 -5.88 2.00 10.56
C ALA A 49 -6.24 0.53 10.26
N ASP A 50 -7.52 0.23 10.00
CA ASP A 50 -7.98 -1.11 9.63
C ASP A 50 -7.46 -1.54 8.26
N ASP A 51 -7.40 -0.62 7.29
CA ASP A 51 -6.78 -0.89 5.97
C ASP A 51 -5.30 -1.25 6.14
N ILE A 52 -4.59 -0.54 7.00
CA ILE A 52 -3.17 -0.79 7.31
C ILE A 52 -3.01 -2.13 8.02
N SER A 53 -3.87 -2.43 9.00
CA SER A 53 -3.89 -3.72 9.70
C SER A 53 -4.14 -4.88 8.75
N ARG A 54 -5.08 -4.73 7.81
CA ARG A 54 -5.35 -5.71 6.74
C ARG A 54 -4.13 -5.93 5.86
N LEU A 55 -3.51 -4.86 5.36
CA LEU A 55 -2.31 -4.95 4.52
C LEU A 55 -1.09 -5.51 5.26
N ARG A 56 -0.96 -5.23 6.55
CA ARG A 56 0.07 -5.83 7.40
C ARG A 56 -0.13 -7.34 7.53
N LYS A 57 -1.36 -7.82 7.71
CA LYS A 57 -1.68 -9.27 7.77
C LYS A 57 -1.38 -9.98 6.46
N VAL A 58 -1.51 -9.27 5.34
CA VAL A 58 -1.14 -9.77 3.99
C VAL A 58 0.38 -9.89 3.84
N GLY A 59 1.16 -9.18 4.67
CA GLY A 59 2.62 -9.18 4.62
C GLY A 59 3.19 -8.01 3.83
N ALA A 60 2.50 -6.88 3.78
CA ALA A 60 3.10 -5.63 3.31
C ALA A 60 4.09 -5.08 4.33
N ASP A 61 5.28 -4.69 3.86
CA ASP A 61 6.32 -4.10 4.70
C ASP A 61 6.07 -2.60 4.94
N ALA A 62 5.44 -1.94 3.96
CA ALA A 62 5.08 -0.54 4.04
C ALA A 62 3.79 -0.22 3.27
N VAL A 63 3.22 0.95 3.57
CA VAL A 63 2.11 1.55 2.84
C VAL A 63 2.49 2.94 2.37
N LEU A 64 2.05 3.32 1.17
CA LEU A 64 2.19 4.68 0.64
C LEU A 64 0.83 5.38 0.68
N ILE A 65 0.77 6.48 1.43
CA ILE A 65 -0.45 7.23 1.69
C ILE A 65 -0.21 8.69 1.29
N GLY A 66 -1.03 9.21 0.39
CA GLY A 66 -0.94 10.59 -0.10
C GLY A 66 -2.18 11.41 0.24
N GLU A 67 -3.28 11.14 -0.47
CA GLU A 67 -4.51 11.95 -0.47
C GLU A 67 -5.00 12.36 0.92
N ILE A 68 -5.20 11.40 1.84
CA ILE A 68 -5.73 11.70 3.18
C ILE A 68 -4.77 12.56 4.01
N LEU A 69 -3.45 12.36 3.88
CA LEU A 69 -2.44 13.20 4.55
C LEU A 69 -2.39 14.60 3.94
N MET A 70 -2.57 14.72 2.62
CA MET A 70 -2.56 16.02 1.94
C MET A 70 -3.79 16.86 2.29
N LEU A 71 -4.95 16.22 2.43
CA LEU A 71 -6.22 16.85 2.81
C LEU A 71 -6.32 17.17 4.31
N SER A 72 -5.46 16.58 5.15
CA SER A 72 -5.49 16.83 6.59
C SER A 72 -4.91 18.20 6.96
N GLU A 73 -5.63 18.92 7.82
CA GLU A 73 -5.19 20.15 8.49
C GLU A 73 -4.00 19.88 9.42
N ASP A 74 -4.01 18.75 10.14
CA ASP A 74 -2.92 18.28 10.99
C ASP A 74 -2.44 16.89 10.55
N LYS A 75 -1.33 16.90 9.82
CA LYS A 75 -0.69 15.69 9.28
C LYS A 75 -0.12 14.80 10.37
N GLY A 76 0.32 15.37 11.48
CA GLY A 76 0.86 14.62 12.61
C GLY A 76 -0.25 13.86 13.34
N LEU A 77 -1.41 14.49 13.54
CA LEU A 77 -2.58 13.85 14.10
C LEU A 77 -3.11 12.74 13.18
N GLU A 78 -3.20 13.01 11.88
CA GLU A 78 -3.70 12.02 10.91
C GLU A 78 -2.76 10.81 10.80
N LEU A 79 -1.44 11.04 10.81
CA LEU A 79 -0.47 9.96 10.84
C LEU A 79 -0.57 9.11 12.11
N LYS A 80 -0.86 9.72 13.28
CA LYS A 80 -1.12 8.97 14.52
C LYS A 80 -2.37 8.10 14.39
N ARG A 81 -3.47 8.65 13.87
CA ARG A 81 -4.72 7.89 13.64
C ARG A 81 -4.53 6.70 12.72
N LEU A 82 -3.75 6.86 11.65
CA LEU A 82 -3.46 5.79 10.69
C LEU A 82 -2.57 4.69 11.30
N ARG A 83 -1.62 5.05 12.18
CA ARG A 83 -0.73 4.08 12.82
C ARG A 83 -1.43 3.18 13.85
N GLY A 84 -2.56 3.62 14.40
CA GLY A 84 -3.22 3.00 15.55
C GLY A 84 -2.60 3.48 16.84
#